data_AF-A0A0K2V3Q6-F1
#
_entry.id   AF-A0A0K2V3Q6-F1
#
_cell.length_a   1.000
_cell.length_b   1.000
_cell.length_c   1.000
_cell.angle_alpha   90.00
_cell.angle_beta   90.00
_cell.angle_gamma   90.00
#
_symmetry.space_group_name_H-M   'P 1'
#
loop_
_entity.id
_entity.type
_entity.pdbx_description
1 polymer ?
#
loop_
_entity_poly.entity_id
_entity_poly.type
_entity_poly.pdbx_seq_one_letter_code
_entity_poly.pdbx_strand_id
1 'polypeptide(L)'
;MSNFIKLPPNVKIIPIDVKESTNRSKGDRVSDTSSATSYNFVVERRSEVLEDVFNNTNELDGSQLSLDEDSGSNLRKKIIPDINLTYERLVSISTRELNILLKDLSKKRRMEIKNTRRTLKNRGYAADSRTRSLIEKEKIEKEIELMNKKKNEVSEEMNVCKYRLNVIVESCDHLLRSLDKYDDAEELKAEVKATVMKECPFADKEMEKKFLSLAT
;
A
#
# COMPACT_ATOMS: atom_id res chain seq x y z
N MET A 1 44.80 -14.59 -8.56
CA MET A 1 44.52 -13.63 -7.47
C MET A 1 43.04 -13.73 -7.14
N SER A 2 42.71 -14.30 -5.98
CA SER A 2 41.35 -14.62 -5.55
C SER A 2 40.63 -13.37 -5.03
N ASN A 3 39.64 -12.88 -5.77
CA ASN A 3 38.78 -11.80 -5.29
C ASN A 3 37.70 -12.35 -4.35
N PHE A 4 38.08 -12.62 -3.10
CA PHE A 4 37.15 -12.89 -2.02
C PHE A 4 36.48 -11.58 -1.60
N ILE A 5 35.24 -11.35 -2.06
CA ILE A 5 34.37 -10.35 -1.44
C ILE A 5 33.80 -11.00 -0.17
N LYS A 6 34.29 -10.57 0.99
CA LYS A 6 33.82 -11.05 2.30
C LYS A 6 32.35 -10.69 2.52
N LEU A 7 31.57 -11.67 2.98
CA LEU A 7 30.21 -11.49 3.50
C LEU A 7 30.21 -10.54 4.72
N PRO A 8 29.15 -9.72 4.92
CA PRO A 8 28.97 -8.96 6.15
C PRO A 8 28.66 -9.86 7.35
N PRO A 9 29.09 -9.49 8.58
CA PRO A 9 29.19 -10.39 9.75
C PRO A 9 27.85 -10.89 10.33
N ASN A 10 26.71 -10.43 9.83
CA ASN A 10 25.39 -10.68 10.44
C ASN A 10 24.48 -11.64 9.66
N VAL A 11 24.98 -12.32 8.63
CA VAL A 11 24.16 -13.24 7.81
C VAL A 11 24.40 -14.69 8.24
N LYS A 12 23.43 -15.29 8.94
CA LYS A 12 23.38 -16.74 9.21
C LYS A 12 22.40 -17.41 8.24
N ILE A 13 22.84 -18.49 7.60
CA ILE A 13 22.05 -19.29 6.65
C ILE A 13 21.13 -20.24 7.44
N ILE A 14 19.81 -20.16 7.22
CA ILE A 14 18.83 -21.11 7.74
C ILE A 14 18.04 -21.69 6.54
N PRO A 15 17.82 -23.01 6.46
CA PRO A 15 17.00 -23.62 5.40
C PRO A 15 15.50 -23.36 5.66
N ILE A 16 14.72 -23.06 4.61
CA ILE A 16 13.26 -22.95 4.70
C ILE A 16 12.62 -23.92 3.70
N ASP A 17 11.77 -24.82 4.22
CA ASP A 17 10.85 -25.68 3.46
C ASP A 17 9.64 -24.87 2.98
N VAL A 18 9.33 -24.92 1.68
CA VAL A 18 8.18 -24.23 1.08
C VAL A 18 7.06 -25.24 0.82
N LYS A 19 5.89 -25.02 1.41
CA LYS A 19 4.63 -25.67 1.00
C LYS A 19 3.74 -24.67 0.25
N GLU A 20 3.38 -25.02 -0.97
CA GLU A 20 2.40 -24.31 -1.83
C GLU A 20 0.98 -24.40 -1.27
N SER A 21 0.24 -23.30 -1.35
CA SER A 21 -1.22 -23.29 -1.27
C SER A 21 -1.80 -22.57 -2.47
N THR A 22 -2.49 -23.34 -3.33
CA THR A 22 -3.32 -22.84 -4.43
C THR A 22 -4.69 -22.43 -3.90
N ASN A 23 -5.31 -21.39 -4.46
CA ASN A 23 -6.76 -21.22 -4.41
C ASN A 23 -7.30 -20.43 -5.62
N ARG A 24 -8.31 -21.02 -6.27
CA ARG A 24 -9.17 -20.47 -7.35
C ARG A 24 -10.48 -19.95 -6.76
N SER A 25 -11.09 -18.92 -7.37
CA SER A 25 -12.55 -18.80 -7.62
C SER A 25 -12.82 -17.56 -8.51
N LYS A 26 -13.38 -17.67 -9.73
CA LYS A 26 -14.80 -17.43 -10.12
C LYS A 26 -15.49 -16.35 -9.24
N GLY A 27 -16.07 -15.25 -9.72
CA GLY A 27 -16.54 -14.80 -11.03
C GLY A 27 -17.95 -14.23 -10.81
N ASP A 28 -18.23 -12.97 -11.15
CA ASP A 28 -19.60 -12.46 -11.31
C ASP A 28 -19.63 -11.20 -12.20
N ARG A 29 -20.44 -11.27 -13.27
CA ARG A 29 -20.88 -10.14 -14.11
C ARG A 29 -22.28 -9.76 -13.65
N VAL A 30 -22.54 -8.46 -13.49
CA VAL A 30 -23.92 -7.93 -13.54
C VAL A 30 -23.89 -6.63 -14.33
N SER A 31 -24.76 -6.56 -15.34
CA SER A 31 -24.99 -5.44 -16.24
C SER A 31 -26.24 -4.65 -15.85
N ASP A 32 -26.19 -3.35 -16.16
CA ASP A 32 -27.26 -2.37 -16.44
C ASP A 32 -28.25 -1.97 -15.33
N THR A 33 -28.31 -0.67 -15.01
CA THR A 33 -29.35 0.26 -15.48
C THR A 33 -29.24 1.65 -14.83
N SER A 34 -29.76 2.63 -15.56
CA SER A 34 -29.67 4.08 -15.41
C SER A 34 -30.17 4.70 -14.09
N SER A 35 -29.62 5.90 -13.85
CA SER A 35 -30.32 7.11 -13.34
C SER A 35 -30.61 7.22 -11.84
N ALA A 36 -30.06 8.29 -11.27
CA ALA A 36 -30.64 9.09 -10.20
C ALA A 36 -31.08 8.37 -8.92
N THR A 37 -30.14 8.20 -7.98
CA THR A 37 -30.47 8.36 -6.55
C THR A 37 -29.26 8.98 -5.85
N SER A 38 -29.22 10.31 -5.91
CA SER A 38 -28.40 11.15 -5.06
C SER A 38 -29.16 11.37 -3.75
N TYR A 39 -28.43 11.35 -2.63
CA TYR A 39 -28.86 11.68 -1.27
C TYR A 39 -29.75 10.65 -0.55
N ASN A 40 -29.14 9.85 0.34
CA ASN A 40 -29.59 9.60 1.74
C ASN A 40 -29.10 8.30 2.43
N PHE A 41 -28.08 7.58 1.94
CA PHE A 41 -27.64 6.31 2.58
C PHE A 41 -26.23 6.28 3.21
N VAL A 42 -25.55 7.42 3.40
CA VAL A 42 -24.21 7.44 4.06
C VAL A 42 -24.30 7.87 5.53
N VAL A 43 -25.35 7.45 6.21
CA VAL A 43 -25.32 7.31 7.66
C VAL A 43 -25.22 5.81 7.89
N GLU A 44 -24.21 5.39 8.66
CA GLU A 44 -24.07 4.04 9.21
C GLU A 44 -23.24 3.01 8.43
N ARG A 45 -22.00 3.37 8.08
CA ARG A 45 -20.84 2.46 8.27
C ARG A 45 -19.65 3.25 8.78
N ARG A 46 -19.58 3.42 10.09
CA ARG A 46 -18.32 3.71 10.78
C ARG A 46 -17.45 2.46 10.62
N SER A 47 -16.39 2.57 9.83
CA SER A 47 -15.35 1.54 9.78
C SER A 47 -14.56 1.61 11.09
N GLU A 48 -14.48 0.50 11.82
CA GLU A 48 -13.76 0.35 13.09
C GLU A 48 -12.26 0.72 12.97
N VAL A 49 -11.73 0.80 11.74
CA VAL A 49 -10.35 1.20 11.44
C VAL A 49 -10.06 2.69 11.70
N LEU A 50 -11.10 3.53 11.86
CA LEU A 50 -10.92 4.99 11.99
C LEU A 50 -10.63 5.47 13.42
N GLU A 51 -10.85 4.63 14.45
CA GLU A 51 -10.56 5.00 15.85
C GLU A 51 -9.06 4.95 16.17
N ASP A 52 -8.31 4.03 15.56
CA ASP A 52 -6.89 3.84 15.86
C ASP A 52 -5.98 4.93 15.28
N VAL A 53 -6.42 5.63 14.22
CA VAL A 53 -5.66 6.73 13.62
C VAL A 53 -5.90 8.05 14.36
N PHE A 54 -7.09 8.26 14.91
CA PHE A 54 -7.42 9.49 15.65
C PHE A 54 -6.72 9.56 17.02
N ASN A 55 -6.41 8.42 17.62
CA ASN A 55 -5.73 8.37 18.93
C ASN A 55 -4.19 8.39 18.82
N ASN A 56 -3.61 8.01 17.68
CA ASN A 56 -2.16 7.92 17.48
C ASN A 56 -1.51 9.19 16.90
N THR A 57 -2.26 10.23 16.56
CA THR A 57 -1.68 11.52 16.10
C THR A 57 -1.22 12.44 17.23
N ASN A 58 -1.22 11.98 18.50
CA ASN A 58 -0.75 12.76 19.65
C ASN A 58 0.76 12.65 19.93
N GLU A 59 1.49 11.80 19.22
CA GLU A 59 2.93 11.67 19.38
C GLU A 59 3.61 11.64 18.01
N LEU A 60 3.86 12.79 17.39
CA LEU A 60 4.97 13.02 16.45
C LEU A 60 5.13 14.54 16.20
N ASP A 61 6.11 15.11 16.92
CA ASP A 61 7.00 16.22 16.54
C ASP A 61 6.41 17.59 16.11
N GLY A 62 6.14 18.45 17.11
CA GLY A 62 7.14 19.47 17.49
C GLY A 62 7.53 20.60 16.53
N SER A 63 6.95 20.73 15.34
CA SER A 63 7.25 21.87 14.45
C SER A 63 6.14 22.92 14.46
N GLN A 64 6.42 24.06 15.09
CA GLN A 64 5.61 25.28 15.16
C GLN A 64 4.96 25.65 13.81
N LEU A 65 3.67 25.36 13.70
CA LEU A 65 2.74 26.11 12.84
C LEU A 65 1.93 26.99 13.78
N SER A 66 2.40 28.22 13.99
CA SER A 66 1.65 29.27 14.66
C SER A 66 0.41 29.61 13.83
N LEU A 67 -0.65 28.86 14.04
CA LEU A 67 -2.00 29.23 13.63
C LEU A 67 -2.51 30.22 14.68
N ASP A 68 -2.73 31.46 14.26
CA ASP A 68 -3.41 32.47 15.07
C ASP A 68 -4.80 31.95 15.48
N GLU A 69 -4.90 31.36 16.67
CA GLU A 69 -6.11 30.71 17.20
C GLU A 69 -7.27 31.68 17.51
N ASP A 70 -7.05 32.99 17.43
CA ASP A 70 -7.97 33.98 17.98
C ASP A 70 -9.18 34.29 17.08
N SER A 71 -9.08 34.08 15.75
CA SER A 71 -10.15 34.49 14.82
C SER A 71 -11.20 33.41 14.52
N GLY A 72 -10.84 32.13 14.60
CA GLY A 72 -11.73 31.02 14.23
C GLY A 72 -12.73 30.62 15.34
N SER A 73 -12.29 30.73 16.59
CA SER A 73 -13.06 30.35 17.78
C SER A 73 -14.26 31.28 18.01
N ASN A 74 -14.10 32.56 17.69
CA ASN A 74 -15.13 33.59 17.88
C ASN A 74 -16.33 33.39 16.93
N LEU A 75 -16.09 32.92 15.71
CA LEU A 75 -17.15 32.63 14.74
C LEU A 75 -18.06 31.47 15.16
N ARG A 76 -17.52 30.42 15.81
CA ARG A 76 -18.34 29.28 16.28
C ARG A 76 -19.27 29.67 17.42
N LYS A 77 -18.79 30.58 18.28
CA LYS A 77 -19.52 31.12 19.45
C LYS A 77 -20.55 32.19 19.07
N LYS A 78 -20.56 32.67 17.82
CA LYS A 78 -21.54 33.67 17.36
C LYS A 78 -22.96 33.14 17.46
N ILE A 79 -23.79 33.88 18.19
CA ILE A 79 -25.22 33.58 18.41
C ILE A 79 -26.05 34.25 17.32
N ILE A 80 -27.03 33.53 16.79
CA ILE A 80 -28.12 34.05 15.97
C ILE A 80 -29.25 34.42 16.93
N PRO A 81 -29.50 35.72 17.18
CA PRO A 81 -30.43 36.16 18.23
C PRO A 81 -31.86 35.67 17.99
N ASP A 82 -32.32 35.60 16.73
CA ASP A 82 -33.71 35.28 16.40
C ASP A 82 -34.15 33.86 16.81
N ILE A 83 -33.20 32.93 16.89
CA ILE A 83 -33.46 31.52 17.23
C ILE A 83 -32.62 31.06 18.42
N ASN A 84 -31.88 31.99 19.04
CA ASN A 84 -30.95 31.76 20.14
C ASN A 84 -30.02 30.55 19.94
N LEU A 85 -29.46 30.40 18.72
CA LEU A 85 -28.53 29.32 18.40
C LEU A 85 -27.15 29.86 18.08
N THR A 86 -26.11 29.18 18.57
CA THR A 86 -24.75 29.38 18.09
C THR A 86 -24.58 28.82 16.69
N TYR A 87 -23.55 29.27 15.97
CA TYR A 87 -23.20 28.72 14.66
C TYR A 87 -22.86 27.22 14.71
N GLU A 88 -22.23 26.78 15.79
CA GLU A 88 -21.97 25.37 16.03
C GLU A 88 -23.26 24.56 16.14
N ARG A 89 -24.18 24.98 17.01
CA ARG A 89 -25.48 24.30 17.19
C ARG A 89 -26.33 24.38 15.92
N LEU A 90 -26.25 25.49 15.19
CA LEU A 90 -26.94 25.67 13.91
C LEU A 90 -26.53 24.61 12.87
N VAL A 91 -25.29 24.14 12.87
CA VAL A 91 -24.85 23.09 11.94
C VAL A 91 -25.29 21.70 12.40
N SER A 92 -25.31 21.47 13.72
CA SER A 92 -25.55 20.15 14.32
C SER A 92 -27.03 19.73 14.38
N ILE A 93 -27.97 20.67 14.61
CA ILE A 93 -29.39 20.32 14.75
C ILE A 93 -29.98 19.70 13.47
N SER A 94 -31.05 18.92 13.59
CA SER A 94 -31.74 18.35 12.43
C SER A 94 -32.43 19.43 11.57
N THR A 95 -32.75 19.10 10.33
CA THR A 95 -33.55 20.00 9.46
C THR A 95 -34.95 20.22 10.01
N ARG A 96 -35.54 19.19 10.64
CA ARG A 96 -36.85 19.25 11.30
C ARG A 96 -36.83 20.25 12.46
N GLU A 97 -35.87 20.12 13.37
CA GLU A 97 -35.69 21.00 14.52
C GLU A 97 -35.44 22.45 14.06
N LEU A 98 -34.57 22.65 13.06
CA LEU A 98 -34.34 23.97 12.48
C LEU A 98 -35.62 24.58 11.90
N ASN A 99 -36.40 23.80 11.15
CA ASN A 99 -37.63 24.32 10.53
C ASN A 99 -38.70 24.72 11.57
N ILE A 100 -38.75 24.06 12.74
CA ILE A 100 -39.62 24.46 13.85
C ILE A 100 -39.20 25.83 14.39
N LEU A 101 -37.92 26.03 14.67
CA LEU A 101 -37.38 27.31 15.17
C LEU A 101 -37.54 28.47 14.17
N LEU A 102 -37.62 28.17 12.89
CA LEU A 102 -37.77 29.16 11.82
C LEU A 102 -39.24 29.55 11.53
N LYS A 103 -40.23 28.90 12.16
CA LYS A 103 -41.65 29.00 11.81
C LYS A 103 -42.16 30.44 11.85
N ASP A 104 -41.84 31.17 12.91
CA ASP A 104 -42.40 32.50 13.19
C ASP A 104 -41.59 33.66 12.59
N LEU A 105 -40.56 33.36 11.79
CA LEU A 105 -39.72 34.35 11.15
C LEU A 105 -40.23 34.76 9.76
N SER A 106 -39.76 35.91 9.26
CA SER A 106 -40.05 36.35 7.90
C SER A 106 -39.42 35.41 6.85
N LYS A 107 -40.03 35.33 5.65
CA LYS A 107 -39.52 34.51 4.54
C LYS A 107 -38.05 34.83 4.21
N LYS A 108 -37.70 36.12 4.19
CA LYS A 108 -36.33 36.61 3.94
C LYS A 108 -35.37 36.11 5.03
N ARG A 109 -35.74 36.25 6.31
CA ARG A 109 -34.87 35.87 7.42
C ARG A 109 -34.65 34.36 7.50
N ARG A 110 -35.69 33.55 7.22
CA ARG A 110 -35.54 32.10 7.09
C ARG A 110 -34.52 31.71 6.02
N MET A 111 -34.56 32.37 4.86
CA MET A 111 -33.63 32.11 3.76
C MET A 111 -32.19 32.45 4.16
N GLU A 112 -31.99 33.59 4.82
CA GLU A 112 -30.68 34.01 5.34
C GLU A 112 -30.09 32.96 6.29
N ILE A 113 -30.85 32.51 7.30
CA ILE A 113 -30.37 31.52 8.27
C ILE A 113 -30.06 30.18 7.60
N LYS A 114 -30.88 29.74 6.65
CA LYS A 114 -30.62 28.52 5.85
C LYS A 114 -29.35 28.65 5.01
N ASN A 115 -29.13 29.80 4.40
CA ASN A 115 -27.91 30.09 3.64
C ASN A 115 -26.69 30.11 4.56
N THR A 116 -26.77 30.75 5.72
CA THR A 116 -25.71 30.73 6.73
C THR A 116 -25.36 29.30 7.14
N ARG A 117 -26.37 28.46 7.44
CA ARG A 117 -26.15 27.05 7.75
C ARG A 117 -25.46 26.30 6.60
N ARG A 118 -25.88 26.53 5.34
CA ARG A 118 -25.25 25.92 4.16
C ARG A 118 -23.78 26.31 4.04
N THR A 119 -23.47 27.59 4.18
CA THR A 119 -22.08 28.10 4.13
C THR A 119 -21.22 27.48 5.24
N LEU A 120 -21.75 27.37 6.46
CA LEU A 120 -21.04 26.74 7.57
C LEU A 120 -20.79 25.24 7.33
N LYS A 121 -21.79 24.50 6.83
CA LYS A 121 -21.62 23.09 6.44
C LYS A 121 -20.58 22.91 5.34
N ASN A 122 -20.66 23.73 4.28
CA ASN A 122 -19.69 23.68 3.18
C ASN A 122 -18.27 23.97 3.66
N ARG A 123 -18.11 24.88 4.62
CA ARG A 123 -16.81 25.13 5.26
C ARG A 123 -16.29 23.88 5.98
N GLY A 124 -17.14 23.19 6.72
CA GLY A 124 -16.81 21.90 7.36
C GLY A 124 -16.41 20.85 6.32
N TYR A 125 -17.22 20.66 5.28
CA TYR A 125 -16.92 19.69 4.22
C TYR A 125 -15.61 19.98 3.49
N ALA A 126 -15.27 21.25 3.27
CA ALA A 126 -13.99 21.62 2.68
C ALA A 126 -12.80 21.29 3.60
N ALA A 127 -12.96 21.46 4.93
CA ALA A 127 -11.95 21.03 5.89
C ALA A 127 -11.81 19.50 5.88
N ASP A 128 -12.91 18.77 6.03
CA ASP A 128 -12.91 17.30 6.04
C ASP A 128 -12.36 16.72 4.73
N SER A 129 -12.64 17.37 3.60
CA SER A 129 -12.10 16.96 2.30
C SER A 129 -10.58 17.08 2.26
N ARG A 130 -10.02 18.16 2.79
CA ARG A 130 -8.56 18.33 2.86
C ARG A 130 -7.95 17.26 3.76
N THR A 131 -8.54 17.02 4.93
CA THR A 131 -8.10 15.97 5.85
C THR A 131 -8.12 14.60 5.20
N ARG A 132 -9.21 14.22 4.52
CA ARG A 132 -9.29 12.93 3.80
C ARG A 132 -8.24 12.81 2.70
N SER A 133 -8.01 13.87 1.92
CA SER A 133 -6.99 13.85 0.87
C SER A 133 -5.57 13.71 1.44
N LEU A 134 -5.29 14.33 2.58
CA LEU A 134 -4.01 14.18 3.26
C LEU A 134 -3.80 12.76 3.79
N ILE A 135 -4.81 12.18 4.46
CA ILE A 135 -4.76 10.80 4.96
C ILE A 135 -4.56 9.81 3.81
N GLU A 136 -5.30 9.96 2.71
CA GLU A 136 -5.16 9.07 1.55
C GLU A 136 -3.77 9.17 0.92
N LYS A 137 -3.22 10.39 0.81
CA LYS A 137 -1.85 10.60 0.33
C LYS A 137 -0.84 9.89 1.24
N GLU A 138 -0.94 10.08 2.55
CA GLU A 138 -0.03 9.43 3.52
C GLU A 138 -0.12 7.90 3.44
N LYS A 139 -1.34 7.36 3.29
CA LYS A 139 -1.55 5.92 3.12
C LYS A 139 -0.84 5.40 1.87
N ILE A 140 -1.01 6.09 0.73
CA ILE A 140 -0.34 5.71 -0.53
C ILE A 140 1.19 5.78 -0.38
N GLU A 141 1.71 6.81 0.29
CA GLU A 141 3.15 6.95 0.55
C GLU A 141 3.71 5.78 1.37
N LYS A 142 2.99 5.35 2.42
CA LYS A 142 3.35 4.15 3.21
C LYS A 142 3.29 2.86 2.39
N GLU A 143 2.30 2.71 1.53
CA GLU A 143 2.20 1.56 0.63
C GLU A 143 3.38 1.51 -0.35
N ILE A 144 3.77 2.65 -0.93
CA ILE A 144 4.93 2.76 -1.81
C ILE A 144 6.21 2.37 -1.06
N GLU A 145 6.41 2.87 0.16
CA GLU A 145 7.57 2.54 0.98
C GLU A 145 7.65 1.03 1.28
N LEU A 146 6.52 0.43 1.70
CA LEU A 146 6.44 -1.01 1.97
C LEU A 146 6.75 -1.84 0.72
N MET A 147 6.21 -1.46 -0.45
CA MET A 147 6.47 -2.18 -1.69
C MET A 147 7.93 -2.05 -2.14
N ASN A 148 8.54 -0.88 -1.96
CA ASN A 148 9.97 -0.69 -2.24
C ASN A 148 10.84 -1.54 -1.31
N LYS A 149 10.48 -1.63 -0.02
CA LYS A 149 11.18 -2.51 0.93
C LYS A 149 11.12 -3.97 0.50
N LYS A 150 9.92 -4.48 0.18
CA LYS A 150 9.74 -5.85 -0.30
C LYS A 150 10.50 -6.13 -1.61
N LYS A 151 10.50 -5.17 -2.53
CA LYS A 151 11.26 -5.27 -3.78
C LYS A 151 12.76 -5.40 -3.50
N ASN A 152 13.28 -4.61 -2.57
CA ASN A 152 14.70 -4.68 -2.19
C ASN A 152 15.03 -6.01 -1.54
N GLU A 153 14.21 -6.49 -0.60
CA GLU A 153 14.38 -7.80 0.06
C GLU A 153 14.44 -8.94 -0.97
N VAL A 154 13.47 -9.01 -1.88
CA VAL A 154 13.44 -10.04 -2.94
C VAL A 154 14.63 -9.90 -3.90
N SER A 155 15.04 -8.66 -4.21
CA SER A 155 16.22 -8.40 -5.05
C SER A 155 17.51 -8.88 -4.39
N GLU A 156 17.67 -8.68 -3.09
CA GLU A 156 18.81 -9.18 -2.32
C GLU A 156 18.83 -10.72 -2.29
N GLU A 157 17.70 -11.36 -2.01
CA GLU A 157 17.58 -12.82 -2.05
C GLU A 157 17.91 -13.39 -3.43
N MET A 158 17.40 -12.75 -4.49
CA MET A 158 17.70 -13.12 -5.88
C MET A 158 19.20 -13.01 -6.17
N ASN A 159 19.87 -11.97 -5.68
CA ASN A 159 21.31 -11.81 -5.87
C ASN A 159 22.11 -12.89 -5.14
N VAL A 160 21.70 -13.26 -3.92
CA VAL A 160 22.31 -14.37 -3.16
C VAL A 160 22.14 -15.68 -3.90
N CYS A 161 20.94 -15.98 -4.41
CA CYS A 161 20.68 -17.19 -5.19
C CYS A 161 21.51 -17.24 -6.47
N LYS A 162 21.61 -16.11 -7.21
CA LYS A 162 22.46 -16.00 -8.40
C LYS A 162 23.93 -16.25 -8.07
N TYR A 163 24.43 -15.69 -6.97
CA TYR A 163 25.81 -15.92 -6.53
C TYR A 163 26.05 -17.41 -6.24
N ARG A 164 25.18 -18.05 -5.45
CA ARG A 164 25.27 -19.49 -5.15
C ARG A 164 25.25 -20.34 -6.41
N LEU A 165 24.37 -20.01 -7.36
CA LEU A 165 24.30 -20.69 -8.66
C LEU A 165 25.62 -20.56 -9.43
N ASN A 166 26.20 -19.36 -9.50
CA ASN A 166 27.47 -19.15 -10.20
C ASN A 166 28.60 -20.00 -9.58
N VAL A 167 28.70 -20.07 -8.25
CA VAL A 167 29.70 -20.93 -7.58
C VAL A 167 29.53 -22.40 -7.94
N ILE A 168 28.29 -22.89 -8.00
CA ILE A 168 28.00 -24.27 -8.40
C ILE A 168 28.37 -24.49 -9.87
N VAL A 169 28.01 -23.56 -10.75
CA VAL A 169 28.33 -23.62 -12.18
C VAL A 169 29.85 -23.65 -12.42
N GLU A 170 30.61 -22.80 -11.73
CA GLU A 170 32.07 -22.80 -11.78
C GLU A 170 32.67 -24.13 -11.28
N SER A 171 32.08 -24.71 -10.24
CA SER A 171 32.49 -26.01 -9.71
C SER A 171 32.22 -27.13 -10.73
N CYS A 172 31.05 -27.11 -11.38
CA CYS A 172 30.72 -28.06 -12.45
C CYS A 172 31.67 -27.92 -13.65
N ASP A 173 31.99 -26.70 -14.08
CA ASP A 173 32.96 -26.47 -15.16
C ASP A 173 34.34 -27.02 -14.80
N HIS A 174 34.79 -26.79 -13.56
CA HIS A 174 36.06 -27.32 -13.06
C HIS A 174 36.09 -28.85 -13.07
N LEU A 175 35.01 -29.50 -12.61
CA LEU A 175 34.89 -30.95 -12.62
C LEU A 175 34.89 -31.51 -14.04
N LEU A 176 34.14 -30.91 -14.97
CA LEU A 176 34.10 -31.35 -16.36
C LEU A 176 35.47 -31.18 -17.05
N ARG A 177 36.20 -30.09 -16.80
CA ARG A 177 37.60 -29.94 -17.29
C ARG A 177 38.54 -30.97 -16.69
N SER A 178 38.32 -31.39 -15.44
CA SER A 178 39.16 -32.42 -14.82
C SER A 178 39.04 -33.80 -15.49
N LEU A 179 37.99 -34.02 -16.30
CA LEU A 179 37.80 -35.22 -17.10
C LEU A 179 38.67 -35.23 -18.37
N ASP A 180 39.23 -34.10 -18.79
CA ASP A 180 40.09 -33.99 -20.00
C ASP A 180 41.35 -34.87 -19.95
N LYS A 181 41.68 -35.41 -18.77
CA LYS A 181 42.81 -36.33 -18.56
C LYS A 181 42.53 -37.78 -18.97
N TYR A 182 41.29 -38.13 -19.31
CA TYR A 182 40.88 -39.47 -19.72
C TYR A 182 40.69 -39.55 -21.23
N ASP A 183 40.99 -40.69 -21.84
CA ASP A 183 40.89 -40.88 -23.30
C ASP A 183 39.43 -40.83 -23.80
N ASP A 184 38.48 -41.16 -22.93
CA ASP A 184 37.03 -41.14 -23.14
C ASP A 184 36.34 -39.87 -22.59
N ALA A 185 37.09 -38.79 -22.38
CA ALA A 185 36.61 -37.54 -21.76
C ALA A 185 35.31 -37.00 -22.37
N GLU A 186 35.18 -37.02 -23.71
CA GLU A 186 34.01 -36.48 -24.40
C GLU A 186 32.75 -37.33 -24.18
N GLU A 187 32.89 -38.64 -24.08
CA GLU A 187 31.78 -39.55 -23.77
C GLU A 187 31.33 -39.35 -22.32
N LEU A 188 32.27 -39.28 -21.39
CA LEU A 188 32.00 -39.06 -19.96
C LEU A 188 31.33 -37.70 -19.71
N LYS A 189 31.81 -36.61 -20.33
CA LYS A 189 31.18 -35.29 -20.21
C LYS A 189 29.75 -35.29 -20.77
N ALA A 190 29.52 -35.95 -21.90
CA ALA A 190 28.19 -36.05 -22.49
C ALA A 190 27.23 -36.84 -21.60
N GLU A 191 27.68 -37.96 -21.01
CA GLU A 191 26.91 -38.76 -20.06
C GLU A 191 26.55 -37.96 -18.79
N VAL A 192 27.51 -37.23 -18.22
CA VAL A 192 27.28 -36.34 -17.07
C VAL A 192 26.25 -35.26 -17.40
N LYS A 193 26.40 -34.57 -18.53
CA LYS A 193 25.44 -33.54 -18.98
C LYS A 193 24.03 -34.14 -19.18
N ALA A 194 23.94 -35.30 -19.84
CA ALA A 194 22.66 -35.99 -20.07
C ALA A 194 21.99 -36.42 -18.74
N THR A 195 22.77 -36.92 -17.80
CA THR A 195 22.29 -37.29 -16.46
C THR A 195 21.74 -36.08 -15.71
N VAL A 196 22.46 -34.96 -15.70
CA VAL A 196 21.99 -33.72 -15.06
C VAL A 196 20.72 -33.19 -15.72
N MET A 197 20.62 -33.22 -17.05
CA MET A 197 19.42 -32.80 -17.78
C MET A 197 18.19 -33.65 -17.45
N LYS A 198 18.38 -34.94 -17.18
CA LYS A 198 17.32 -35.86 -16.80
C LYS A 198 16.86 -35.66 -15.35
N GLU A 199 17.80 -35.53 -14.43
CA GLU A 199 17.52 -35.41 -13.00
C GLU A 199 17.10 -33.98 -12.60
N CYS A 200 17.54 -32.97 -13.34
CA CYS A 200 17.27 -31.56 -13.06
C CYS A 200 16.93 -30.80 -14.35
N PRO A 201 15.69 -30.94 -14.88
CA PRO A 201 15.27 -30.25 -16.09
C PRO A 201 15.25 -28.73 -15.87
N PHE A 202 15.95 -28.00 -16.73
CA PHE A 202 15.99 -26.53 -16.68
C PHE A 202 14.67 -25.95 -17.19
N ALA A 203 14.04 -25.08 -16.39
CA ALA A 203 12.85 -24.34 -16.81
C ALA A 203 13.18 -23.15 -17.74
N ASP A 204 14.38 -22.59 -17.61
CA ASP A 204 14.88 -21.48 -18.42
C ASP A 204 15.81 -22.00 -19.52
N LYS A 205 15.42 -21.80 -20.78
CA LYS A 205 16.17 -22.22 -21.97
C LYS A 205 17.55 -21.56 -22.08
N GLU A 206 17.73 -20.37 -21.55
CA GLU A 206 19.04 -19.71 -21.56
C GLU A 206 19.98 -20.32 -20.52
N MET A 207 19.44 -20.74 -19.38
CA MET A 207 20.21 -21.49 -18.37
C MET A 207 20.60 -22.88 -18.88
N GLU A 208 19.69 -23.55 -19.59
CA GLU A 208 19.94 -24.82 -20.26
C GLU A 208 21.11 -24.71 -21.26
N LYS A 209 21.06 -23.72 -22.17
CA LYS A 209 22.14 -23.45 -23.11
C LYS A 209 23.47 -23.18 -22.41
N LYS A 210 23.45 -22.36 -21.36
CA LYS A 210 24.65 -22.03 -20.58
C LYS A 210 25.25 -23.28 -19.93
N PHE A 211 24.43 -24.17 -19.38
CA PHE A 211 24.88 -25.44 -18.81
C PHE A 211 25.49 -26.37 -19.87
N LEU A 212 24.81 -26.54 -21.01
CA LEU A 212 25.31 -27.38 -22.11
C LEU A 212 26.64 -26.89 -22.69
N SER A 213 26.92 -25.58 -22.61
CA SER A 213 28.20 -24.98 -23.01
C SER A 213 29.37 -25.16 -22.02
N LEU A 214 29.14 -25.71 -20.82
CA LEU A 214 30.22 -25.92 -19.85
C LEU A 214 31.20 -26.99 -20.33
N ALA A 215 32.51 -26.72 -20.20
CA ALA A 215 33.60 -27.57 -20.67
C ALA A 215 33.46 -28.12 -22.11
N THR A 216 32.76 -27.38 -22.98
CA THR A 216 32.86 -27.44 -24.43
C THR A 216 33.95 -26.47 -24.90
#